data_AF-A0A2T4IP66-F1
#
_entry.id   AF-A0A2T4IP66-F1
#
_cell.length_a   1.000
_cell.length_b   1.000
_cell.length_c   1.000
_cell.angle_alpha   90.00
_cell.angle_beta   90.00
_cell.angle_gamma   90.00
#
_symmetry.space_group_name_H-M   'P 1'
#
loop_
_entity.id
_entity.type
_entity.pdbx_description
1 polymer ?
#
loop_
_entity_poly.entity_id
_entity_poly.type
_entity_poly.pdbx_seq_one_letter_code
_entity_poly.pdbx_strand_id
1 'polypeptide(L)'
;MVIDKTLKRLMKRQSQLTRPGSGDHLICTVERRLVTVTCAVCGNDFQAVQAGRRKPSTRCSEACRLEGRRRYSNVYNAAARQELADLRARAAAGELERFGIGRDGRAMPKAETDFDD
;
A
#
# COMPACT_ATOMS: atom_id res chain seq x y z
N MET A 1 -2.12 5.02 54.15
CA MET A 1 -2.88 5.43 52.95
C MET A 1 -3.52 4.19 52.33
N VAL A 2 -4.84 4.01 52.47
CA VAL A 2 -5.55 2.89 51.84
C VAL A 2 -5.83 3.27 50.39
N ILE A 3 -5.01 2.77 49.47
CA ILE A 3 -5.23 2.97 48.04
C ILE A 3 -6.49 2.18 47.64
N ASP A 4 -7.51 2.90 47.16
CA ASP A 4 -8.77 2.32 46.69
C ASP A 4 -8.52 1.21 45.65
N LYS A 5 -9.31 0.13 45.73
CA LYS A 5 -9.25 -1.02 44.80
C LYS A 5 -9.34 -0.55 43.35
N THR A 6 -10.10 0.51 43.09
CA THR A 6 -10.24 1.13 41.77
C THR A 6 -8.92 1.74 41.30
N LEU A 7 -8.24 2.51 42.15
CA LEU A 7 -6.93 3.11 41.84
C LEU A 7 -5.85 2.03 41.62
N LYS A 8 -5.84 0.98 42.46
CA LYS A 8 -4.94 -0.18 42.28
C LYS A 8 -5.13 -0.87 40.93
N ARG A 9 -6.38 -1.04 40.47
CA ARG A 9 -6.67 -1.63 39.15
C ARG A 9 -6.22 -0.72 38.00
N LEU A 10 -6.44 0.59 38.13
CA LEU A 10 -6.01 1.57 37.14
C LEU A 10 -4.49 1.61 36.99
N MET A 11 -3.74 1.67 38.10
CA MET A 11 -2.26 1.66 38.08
C MET A 11 -1.70 0.37 37.48
N LYS A 12 -2.33 -0.79 37.75
CA LYS A 12 -1.92 -2.08 37.18
C LYS A 12 -2.17 -2.19 35.67
N ARG A 13 -3.19 -1.50 35.14
CA ARG A 13 -3.44 -1.39 33.70
C ARG A 13 -2.51 -0.38 33.02
N GLN A 14 -2.21 0.72 33.70
CA GLN A 14 -1.27 1.74 33.21
C GLN A 14 0.11 1.14 32.91
N SER A 15 0.62 0.25 33.79
CA SER A 15 1.91 -0.41 33.56
C SER A 15 1.94 -1.35 32.35
N GLN A 16 0.78 -1.82 31.87
CA GLN A 16 0.68 -2.61 30.63
C GLN A 16 0.69 -1.72 29.38
N LEU A 17 0.10 -0.52 29.48
CA LEU A 17 0.10 0.51 28.44
C LEU A 17 1.47 1.17 28.30
N THR A 18 2.33 1.13 29.32
CA THR A 18 3.67 1.73 29.31
C THR A 18 4.79 0.68 29.25
N ARG A 19 4.55 -0.50 28.67
CA ARG A 19 5.63 -1.47 28.38
C ARG A 19 6.37 -1.13 27.09
N PRO A 20 7.69 -0.86 27.12
CA PRO A 20 8.47 -0.63 25.91
C PRO A 20 8.27 -1.77 24.91
N GLY A 21 7.88 -1.45 23.67
CA GLY A 21 7.61 -2.43 22.62
C GLY A 21 6.14 -2.82 22.42
N SER A 22 5.21 -2.43 23.31
CA SER A 22 3.77 -2.55 23.01
C SER A 22 3.32 -1.42 22.06
N GLY A 23 2.35 -1.70 21.18
CA GLY A 23 1.75 -0.68 20.31
C GLY A 23 1.19 0.51 21.10
N ASP A 24 0.68 0.23 22.31
CA ASP A 24 0.06 1.21 23.20
C ASP A 24 1.08 2.08 23.98
N HIS A 25 2.32 1.62 24.19
CA HIS A 25 3.38 2.44 24.81
C HIS A 25 3.68 3.68 24.00
N LEU A 26 3.71 3.54 22.67
CA LEU A 26 3.90 4.68 21.78
C LEU A 26 2.70 5.63 21.80
N ILE A 27 1.51 5.14 22.20
CA ILE A 27 0.34 5.99 22.36
C ILE A 27 0.54 6.91 23.56
N CYS A 28 0.98 6.41 24.71
CA CYS A 28 1.03 7.21 25.94
C CYS A 28 2.32 8.02 26.16
N THR A 29 3.45 7.66 25.52
CA THR A 29 4.77 8.22 25.86
C THR A 29 5.35 9.19 24.83
N VAL A 30 4.80 9.22 23.61
CA VAL A 30 5.35 10.02 22.51
C VAL A 30 4.64 11.37 22.43
N GLU A 31 5.42 12.44 22.44
CA GLU A 31 4.93 13.82 22.24
C GLU A 31 4.14 13.92 20.93
N ARG A 32 2.97 14.56 20.99
CA ARG A 32 2.13 14.84 19.82
C ARG A 32 1.96 16.34 19.67
N ARG A 33 2.25 16.82 18.47
CA ARG A 33 1.99 18.20 18.08
C ARG A 33 1.26 18.24 16.75
N LEU A 34 0.38 19.22 16.62
CA LEU A 34 -0.23 19.56 15.34
C LEU A 34 0.77 20.37 14.53
N VAL A 35 0.98 19.95 13.29
CA VAL A 35 1.83 20.67 12.33
C VAL A 35 1.03 20.92 11.07
N THR A 36 1.20 22.10 10.48
CA THR A 36 0.64 22.41 9.17
C THR A 36 1.46 21.72 8.09
N VAL A 37 0.80 20.98 7.22
CA VAL A 37 1.41 20.25 6.11
C VAL A 37 0.60 20.50 4.85
N THR A 38 1.27 20.70 3.73
CA THR A 38 0.62 20.81 2.42
C THR A 38 0.33 19.43 1.84
N CYS A 39 -0.90 19.20 1.39
CA CYS A 39 -1.28 17.92 0.83
C CYS A 39 -0.62 17.68 -0.53
N ALA A 40 0.13 16.58 -0.67
CA ALA A 40 0.81 16.24 -1.91
C ALA A 40 -0.13 15.76 -3.06
N VAL A 41 -1.47 15.75 -2.87
CA VAL A 41 -2.44 15.47 -3.96
C VAL A 41 -3.15 16.74 -4.39
N CYS A 42 -3.81 17.43 -3.46
CA CYS A 42 -4.67 18.57 -3.77
C CYS A 42 -3.99 19.93 -3.55
N GLY A 43 -2.79 19.96 -2.93
CA GLY A 43 -2.07 21.20 -2.66
C GLY A 43 -2.60 22.01 -1.48
N ASN A 44 -3.69 21.60 -0.84
CA ASN A 44 -4.26 22.32 0.29
C ASN A 44 -3.48 22.05 1.58
N ASP A 45 -3.32 23.09 2.40
CA ASP A 45 -2.77 22.97 3.74
C ASP A 45 -3.78 22.33 4.71
N PHE A 46 -3.28 21.48 5.59
CA PHE A 46 -4.08 20.84 6.64
C PHE A 46 -3.23 20.59 7.90
N GLN A 47 -3.89 20.43 9.04
CA GLN A 47 -3.22 20.06 10.27
C GLN A 47 -3.05 18.54 10.36
N ALA A 48 -1.82 18.10 10.55
CA ALA A 48 -1.48 16.69 10.76
C ALA A 48 -0.87 16.47 12.15
N VAL A 49 -1.14 15.31 12.73
CA VAL A 49 -0.52 14.91 14.00
C VAL A 49 0.88 14.37 13.72
N GLN A 50 1.90 15.04 14.27
CA GLN A 50 3.26 14.53 14.33
C GLN A 50 3.50 13.84 15.67
N ALA A 51 3.81 12.54 15.62
CA ALA A 51 4.16 11.76 16.81
C ALA A 51 5.69 11.61 16.93
N GLY A 52 6.28 12.35 17.86
CA GLY A 52 7.72 12.38 18.10
C GLY A 52 8.49 12.76 16.83
N ARG A 53 9.45 11.92 16.43
CA ARG A 53 10.28 12.14 15.22
C ARG A 53 9.68 11.55 13.94
N ARG A 54 8.52 10.89 13.99
CA ARG A 54 7.90 10.29 12.79
C ARG A 54 7.36 11.39 11.87
N LYS A 55 7.54 11.22 10.56
CA LYS A 55 6.96 12.15 9.58
C LYS A 55 5.43 12.03 9.60
N PRO A 56 4.69 13.15 9.61
CA PRO A 56 3.23 13.13 9.55
C PRO A 56 2.73 12.65 8.17
N SER A 57 1.45 12.33 8.08
CA SER A 57 0.80 12.10 6.78
C SER A 57 0.92 13.34 5.89
N THR A 58 1.13 13.14 4.59
CA THR A 58 1.09 14.20 3.57
C THR A 58 -0.22 14.21 2.78
N ARG A 59 -1.22 13.44 3.23
CA ARG A 59 -2.55 13.32 2.62
C ARG A 59 -3.61 13.80 3.61
N CYS A 60 -4.40 14.78 3.21
CA CYS A 60 -5.38 15.45 4.07
C CYS A 60 -6.67 14.64 4.29
N SER A 61 -6.98 13.71 3.38
CA SER A 61 -8.21 12.92 3.43
C SER A 61 -7.98 11.51 2.86
N GLU A 62 -8.91 10.61 3.15
CA GLU A 62 -8.93 9.27 2.57
C GLU A 62 -9.04 9.32 1.04
N ALA A 63 -9.83 10.26 0.50
CA ALA A 63 -9.91 10.50 -0.94
C ALA A 63 -8.54 10.85 -1.54
N CYS A 64 -7.78 11.76 -0.90
CA CYS A 64 -6.42 12.09 -1.33
C CYS A 64 -5.44 10.92 -1.15
N ARG A 65 -5.65 10.06 -0.16
CA ARG A 65 -4.85 8.84 0.01
C ARG A 65 -5.06 7.87 -1.15
N LEU A 66 -6.31 7.62 -1.51
CA LEU A 66 -6.68 6.73 -2.63
C LEU A 66 -6.19 7.28 -3.96
N GLU A 67 -6.40 8.58 -4.22
CA GLU A 67 -5.93 9.22 -5.44
C GLU A 67 -4.40 9.23 -5.53
N GLY A 68 -3.70 9.46 -4.41
CA GLY A 68 -2.24 9.34 -4.35
C GLY A 68 -1.76 7.93 -4.73
N ARG A 69 -2.43 6.87 -4.25
CA ARG A 69 -2.13 5.48 -4.64
C ARG A 69 -2.42 5.21 -6.10
N ARG A 70 -3.53 5.71 -6.64
CA ARG A 70 -3.91 5.58 -8.05
C ARG A 70 -2.86 6.21 -8.96
N ARG A 71 -2.45 7.46 -8.67
CA ARG A 71 -1.40 8.17 -9.42
C ARG A 71 -0.07 7.40 -9.39
N TYR A 72 0.36 6.95 -8.21
CA TYR A 72 1.57 6.16 -8.06
C TYR A 72 1.51 4.87 -8.90
N SER A 73 0.42 4.11 -8.79
CA SER A 73 0.22 2.88 -9.56
C SER A 73 0.21 3.13 -11.06
N ASN A 74 -0.39 4.23 -11.52
CA ASN A 74 -0.39 4.60 -12.93
C ASN A 74 1.01 4.88 -13.46
N VAL A 75 1.83 5.64 -12.72
CA VAL A 75 3.21 5.93 -13.12
C VAL A 75 4.06 4.66 -13.10
N TYR A 76 3.99 3.88 -12.01
CA TYR A 76 4.76 2.66 -11.84
C TYR A 76 4.49 1.63 -12.95
N ASN A 77 3.22 1.48 -13.34
CA ASN A 77 2.81 0.51 -14.36
C ASN A 77 2.81 1.07 -15.79
N ALA A 78 3.21 2.33 -16.02
CA ALA A 78 3.13 2.94 -17.34
C ALA A 78 3.99 2.19 -18.38
N ALA A 79 5.26 1.92 -18.05
CA ALA A 79 6.18 1.20 -18.92
C ALA A 79 5.70 -0.24 -19.19
N ALA A 80 5.31 -0.98 -18.15
CA ALA A 80 4.81 -2.34 -18.29
C ALA A 80 3.55 -2.44 -19.18
N ARG A 81 2.66 -1.43 -19.17
CA ARG A 81 1.51 -1.39 -20.08
C ARG A 81 1.94 -1.22 -21.53
N GLN A 82 2.97 -0.41 -21.78
CA GLN A 82 3.51 -0.23 -23.13
C GLN A 82 4.15 -1.53 -23.62
N GLU A 83 5.02 -2.15 -22.82
CA GLU A 83 5.65 -3.43 -23.15
C GLU A 83 4.60 -4.52 -23.43
N LEU A 84 3.54 -4.58 -22.61
CA LEU A 84 2.44 -5.52 -22.83
C LEU A 84 1.66 -5.23 -24.13
N ALA A 85 1.47 -3.96 -24.48
CA ALA A 85 0.84 -3.57 -25.74
C ALA A 85 1.70 -3.98 -26.94
N ASP A 86 3.01 -3.77 -26.87
CA ASP A 86 3.96 -4.17 -27.91
C ASP A 86 3.99 -5.69 -28.07
N LEU A 87 4.04 -6.45 -26.96
CA LEU A 87 3.96 -7.90 -26.99
C LEU A 87 2.65 -8.41 -27.62
N ARG A 88 1.52 -7.76 -27.34
CA ARG A 88 0.24 -8.09 -27.97
C ARG A 88 0.23 -7.80 -29.46
N ALA A 89 0.82 -6.69 -29.89
CA ALA A 89 0.94 -6.36 -31.31
C ALA A 89 1.80 -7.40 -32.06
N ARG A 90 2.91 -7.82 -31.45
CA ARG A 90 3.79 -8.87 -31.99
C ARG A 90 3.11 -10.24 -32.04
N ALA A 91 2.33 -10.59 -31.01
CA ALA A 91 1.49 -11.78 -31.02
C ALA A 91 0.51 -11.72 -32.21
N ALA A 92 -0.24 -10.61 -32.35
CA ALA A 92 -1.21 -10.42 -33.43
C ALA A 92 -0.59 -10.48 -34.83
N ALA A 93 0.65 -10.02 -34.98
CA ALA A 93 1.44 -10.13 -36.22
C ALA A 93 1.94 -11.57 -36.52
N GLY A 94 1.74 -12.52 -35.61
CA GLY A 94 2.19 -13.90 -35.74
C GLY A 94 3.65 -14.14 -35.37
N GLU A 95 4.37 -13.12 -34.88
CA GLU A 95 5.81 -13.25 -34.56
C GLU A 95 6.10 -14.26 -33.44
N LEU A 96 5.10 -14.51 -32.59
CA LEU A 96 5.21 -15.38 -31.43
C LEU A 96 4.67 -16.79 -31.66
N GLU A 97 4.15 -17.10 -32.84
CA GLU A 97 3.64 -18.45 -33.18
C GLU A 97 4.74 -19.50 -33.08
N ARG A 98 5.98 -19.15 -33.44
CA ARG A 98 7.16 -20.02 -33.29
C ARG A 98 7.46 -20.41 -31.83
N PHE A 99 6.93 -19.66 -30.87
CA PHE A 99 7.04 -19.94 -29.44
C PHE A 99 5.78 -20.63 -28.87
N GLY A 100 4.85 -21.07 -29.73
CA GLY A 100 3.60 -21.69 -29.33
C GLY A 100 2.57 -20.69 -28.78
N ILE A 101 2.66 -19.41 -29.14
CA ILE A 101 1.70 -18.37 -28.75
C ILE A 101 0.92 -17.94 -29.99
N GLY A 102 -0.40 -18.08 -29.95
CA GLY A 102 -1.31 -17.70 -31.03
C GLY A 102 -1.44 -16.19 -31.18
N ARG A 103 -2.09 -15.77 -32.27
CA ARG A 103 -2.28 -14.34 -32.60
C ARG A 103 -3.15 -13.57 -31.62
N ASP A 104 -3.97 -14.27 -30.86
CA ASP A 104 -4.76 -13.74 -29.75
C ASP A 104 -3.95 -13.58 -28.45
N GLY A 105 -2.66 -13.94 -28.48
CA GLY A 105 -1.77 -13.90 -27.32
C GLY A 105 -1.96 -15.05 -26.34
N ARG A 106 -2.72 -16.10 -26.69
CA ARG A 106 -2.91 -17.29 -25.87
C ARG A 106 -1.94 -18.40 -26.28
N ALA A 107 -1.70 -19.35 -25.39
CA ALA A 107 -0.96 -20.56 -25.76
C ALA A 107 -1.74 -21.29 -26.85
N MET A 108 -1.06 -21.66 -27.93
CA MET A 108 -1.62 -22.56 -28.92
C MET A 108 -1.87 -23.92 -28.26
N PRO A 109 -2.97 -24.61 -28.60
CA PRO A 109 -3.10 -26.00 -28.23
C PRO A 109 -1.88 -26.73 -28.78
N LYS A 110 -1.15 -27.46 -27.91
CA LYS A 110 -0.25 -28.49 -28.41
C LYS A 110 -1.14 -29.37 -29.27
N ALA A 111 -0.79 -29.58 -30.54
CA ALA A 111 -1.46 -30.60 -31.32
C ALA A 111 -1.46 -31.85 -30.44
N GLU A 112 -2.63 -32.32 -30.04
CA GLU A 112 -2.79 -33.67 -29.54
C GLU A 112 -2.29 -34.52 -30.70
N THR A 113 -1.05 -34.98 -30.58
CA THR A 113 -0.56 -36.03 -31.45
C THR A 113 -1.30 -37.26 -30.96
N ASP A 114 -2.50 -37.45 -31.48
CA ASP A 114 -3.18 -38.74 -31.55
C ASP A 114 -2.28 -39.66 -32.37
N PHE A 115 -1.28 -40.24 -31.69
CA PHE A 115 -0.72 -41.52 -32.09
C PHE A 115 -1.45 -42.56 -31.24
N ASP A 116 -2.69 -42.86 -31.65
CA ASP A 116 -3.22 -44.20 -31.47
C ASP A 116 -2.52 -45.09 -32.52
N ASP A 117 -1.66 -45.99 -32.03
CA ASP A 117 -1.55 -47.40 -32.46
C ASP A 117 -0.54 -48.15 -31.56
#